data_AF-A0A1R4F161-F1
#
_entry.id   AF-A0A1R4F161-F1
#
_cell.length_a   1.000
_cell.length_b   1.000
_cell.length_c   1.000
_cell.angle_alpha   90.00
_cell.angle_beta   90.00
_cell.angle_gamma   90.00
#
_symmetry.space_group_name_H-M   'P 1'
#
loop_
_entity.id
_entity.type
_entity.pdbx_description
1 polymer ?
#
loop_
_entity_poly.entity_id
_entity_poly.type
_entity_poly.pdbx_seq_one_letter_code
_entity_poly.pdbx_strand_id
1 'polypeptide(L)'
;MAKFTNYTQGPKGLNTLAGLVHVEAGQTVDVEISDEEAAASKKTGWFSKPRHPLDHDGDGSAGGFNPSEGDDLADMTVSQLKALAETEAVDLGDATKKADIVAAIELAREAKTEG
;
A
#
# COMPACT_ATOMS: atom_id res chain seq x y z
N MET A 1 -5.07 22.36 -8.47
CA MET A 1 -5.00 21.30 -9.51
C MET A 1 -4.85 19.96 -8.81
N ALA A 2 -5.61 18.96 -9.22
CA ALA A 2 -5.61 17.61 -8.66
C ALA A 2 -5.32 16.58 -9.76
N LYS A 3 -4.59 15.53 -9.38
CA LYS A 3 -4.13 14.47 -10.27
C LYS A 3 -5.06 13.26 -10.18
N PHE A 4 -5.54 12.79 -11.32
CA PHE A 4 -6.42 11.63 -11.43
C PHE A 4 -5.85 10.62 -12.42
N THR A 5 -5.88 9.35 -12.05
CA THR A 5 -5.52 8.24 -12.92
C THR A 5 -6.73 7.32 -13.02
N ASN A 6 -7.21 7.02 -14.22
CA ASN A 6 -8.31 6.08 -14.40
C ASN A 6 -7.77 4.65 -14.39
N TYR A 7 -8.10 3.87 -13.36
CA TYR A 7 -7.64 2.49 -13.23
C TYR A 7 -8.65 1.45 -13.74
N THR A 8 -9.78 1.90 -14.29
CA THR A 8 -10.83 1.01 -14.79
C THR A 8 -10.62 0.62 -16.24
N GLN A 9 -11.35 -0.41 -16.69
CA GLN A 9 -11.43 -0.77 -18.11
C GLN A 9 -12.45 0.15 -18.79
N GLY A 10 -11.97 1.11 -19.58
CA GLY A 10 -12.77 2.06 -20.35
C GLY A 10 -12.66 3.53 -19.88
N PRO A 11 -13.05 4.50 -20.72
CA PRO A 11 -12.92 5.92 -20.41
C PRO A 11 -13.87 6.34 -19.28
N LYS A 12 -13.42 7.28 -18.45
CA LYS A 12 -14.21 7.86 -17.36
C LYS A 12 -14.31 9.37 -17.51
N GLY A 13 -15.53 9.87 -17.32
CA GLY A 13 -15.80 11.30 -17.26
C GLY A 13 -15.40 11.86 -15.89
N LEU A 14 -14.70 12.98 -15.90
CA LEU A 14 -14.30 13.74 -14.72
C LEU A 14 -14.82 15.17 -14.88
N ASN A 15 -15.72 15.60 -13.98
CA ASN A 15 -16.26 16.95 -13.99
C ASN A 15 -15.24 17.91 -13.37
N THR A 16 -14.65 18.79 -14.18
CA THR A 16 -13.65 19.78 -13.76
C THR A 16 -14.24 21.19 -13.80
N LEU A 17 -13.55 22.18 -13.25
CA LEU A 17 -13.94 23.59 -13.35
C LEU A 17 -13.95 24.08 -14.80
N ALA A 18 -13.15 23.47 -15.68
CA ALA A 18 -13.11 23.76 -17.12
C ALA A 18 -14.14 22.97 -17.94
N GLY A 19 -14.96 22.13 -17.29
CA GLY A 19 -15.93 21.25 -17.93
C GLY A 19 -15.57 19.75 -17.83
N LEU A 20 -16.30 18.92 -18.56
CA LEU A 20 -16.12 17.47 -18.55
C LEU A 20 -14.82 17.08 -19.28
N VAL A 21 -13.93 16.38 -18.57
CA VAL A 21 -12.73 15.77 -19.14
C VAL A 21 -12.92 14.25 -19.22
N HIS A 22 -12.58 13.66 -20.37
CA HIS A 22 -12.50 12.20 -20.50
C HIS A 22 -11.09 11.73 -20.17
N VAL A 23 -11.00 10.76 -19.26
CA VAL A 23 -9.75 10.13 -18.86
C VAL A 23 -9.77 8.69 -19.36
N GLU A 24 -8.94 8.38 -20.34
CA GLU A 24 -8.81 7.03 -20.90
C GLU A 24 -8.30 6.02 -19.88
N ALA A 25 -8.49 4.73 -20.13
CA ALA A 25 -7.99 3.67 -19.26
C ALA A 25 -6.47 3.75 -19.09
N GLY A 26 -5.98 3.81 -17.85
CA GLY A 26 -4.57 3.99 -17.50
C GLY A 26 -4.04 5.42 -17.67
N GLN A 27 -4.82 6.34 -18.26
CA GLN A 27 -4.39 7.71 -18.44
C GLN A 27 -4.37 8.44 -17.09
N THR A 28 -3.34 9.28 -16.93
CA THR A 28 -3.22 10.22 -15.82
C THR A 28 -3.37 11.65 -16.33
N VAL A 29 -4.19 12.44 -15.65
CA VAL A 29 -4.43 13.85 -15.97
C VAL A 29 -4.27 14.72 -14.74
N ASP A 30 -3.79 15.94 -14.94
CA ASP A 30 -3.75 17.01 -13.95
C ASP A 30 -4.79 18.06 -14.35
N VAL A 31 -5.83 18.22 -13.52
CA VAL A 31 -6.99 19.07 -13.84
C VAL A 31 -7.33 20.01 -12.69
N GLU A 32 -8.01 21.11 -13.02
CA GLU A 32 -8.55 22.03 -12.03
C GLU A 32 -10.00 21.64 -11.70
N ILE A 33 -10.25 21.20 -10.47
CA ILE A 33 -11.52 20.69 -9.97
C ILE A 33 -11.72 21.23 -8.55
N SER A 34 -12.97 21.39 -8.09
CA SER A 34 -13.21 21.77 -6.69
C SER A 34 -12.84 20.63 -5.74
N ASP A 35 -12.56 20.96 -4.48
CA ASP A 35 -12.19 19.96 -3.48
C ASP A 35 -13.35 18.98 -3.20
N GLU A 36 -14.60 19.46 -3.23
CA GLU A 36 -15.78 18.61 -3.08
C GLU A 36 -15.91 17.59 -4.21
N GLU A 37 -15.74 18.03 -5.46
CA GLU A 37 -15.84 17.14 -6.62
C GLU A 37 -14.64 16.21 -6.74
N ALA A 38 -13.45 16.65 -6.31
CA ALA A 38 -12.30 15.78 -6.22
C ALA A 38 -12.53 14.65 -5.20
N ALA A 39 -13.11 14.99 -4.04
CA ALA A 39 -13.45 14.01 -3.02
C ALA A 39 -14.55 13.05 -3.49
N ALA A 40 -15.60 13.55 -4.14
CA ALA A 40 -16.67 12.72 -4.70
C ALA A 40 -16.12 11.76 -5.78
N SER A 41 -15.27 12.27 -6.68
CA SER A 41 -14.65 11.48 -7.75
C SER A 41 -13.78 10.36 -7.22
N LYS A 42 -12.96 10.60 -6.19
CA LYS A 42 -12.13 9.56 -5.54
C LYS A 42 -12.96 8.48 -4.86
N LYS A 43 -14.12 8.84 -4.28
CA LYS A 43 -15.05 7.88 -3.64
C LYS A 43 -15.71 6.92 -4.61
N THR A 44 -15.77 7.24 -5.90
CA THR A 44 -16.29 6.31 -6.93
C THR A 44 -15.42 5.06 -7.11
N GLY A 45 -14.16 5.12 -6.68
CA GLY A 45 -13.17 4.06 -6.89
C GLY A 45 -12.62 3.98 -8.32
N TRP A 46 -13.14 4.74 -9.28
CA TRP A 46 -12.65 4.73 -10.67
C TRP A 46 -11.24 5.31 -10.80
N PHE A 47 -10.93 6.28 -9.94
CA PHE A 47 -9.66 7.01 -9.95
C PHE A 47 -8.71 6.63 -8.81
N SER A 48 -9.02 5.53 -8.13
CA SER A 48 -8.20 4.97 -7.06
C SER A 48 -7.49 3.73 -7.58
N LYS A 49 -6.24 3.50 -7.15
CA LYS A 49 -5.54 2.27 -7.52
C LYS A 49 -6.37 1.06 -7.11
N PRO A 50 -6.45 0.03 -7.96
CA PRO A 50 -7.08 -1.21 -7.56
C PRO A 50 -6.28 -1.77 -6.38
N ARG A 51 -6.97 -2.21 -5.33
CA ARG A 51 -6.32 -2.87 -4.20
C ARG A 51 -5.60 -4.11 -4.72
N HIS A 52 -4.32 -4.23 -4.38
CA HIS A 52 -3.64 -5.50 -4.55
C HIS A 52 -4.33 -6.54 -3.64
N PRO A 53 -4.41 -7.84 -4.01
CA PRO A 53 -4.98 -8.87 -3.11
C PRO A 53 -4.28 -8.99 -1.75
N LEU A 54 -3.09 -8.39 -1.62
CA LEU A 54 -2.26 -8.31 -0.43
C LEU A 54 -2.03 -6.85 0.01
N ASP A 55 -2.89 -5.92 -0.41
CA ASP A 55 -2.88 -4.51 -0.01
C ASP A 55 -3.65 -4.35 1.31
N HIS A 56 -2.92 -4.29 2.41
CA HIS A 56 -3.47 -4.22 3.77
C HIS A 56 -3.55 -2.78 4.33
N ASP A 57 -2.83 -1.81 3.76
CA ASP A 57 -2.88 -0.38 4.17
C ASP A 57 -3.64 0.52 3.19
N GLY A 58 -4.03 0.00 2.03
CA GLY A 58 -4.82 0.71 1.02
C GLY A 58 -4.00 1.57 0.06
N ASP A 59 -2.68 1.35 -0.07
CA ASP A 59 -1.80 2.11 -0.96
C ASP A 59 -1.83 1.61 -2.43
N GLY A 60 -2.50 0.48 -2.68
CA GLY A 60 -2.61 -0.16 -4.00
C GLY A 60 -1.41 -1.03 -4.37
N SER A 61 -0.48 -1.29 -3.45
CA SER A 61 0.69 -2.15 -3.61
C SER A 61 0.53 -3.45 -2.81
N ALA A 62 1.34 -4.47 -3.11
CA ALA A 62 1.42 -5.64 -2.23
C ALA A 62 2.16 -5.23 -0.95
N GLY A 63 1.53 -5.32 0.21
CA GLY A 63 2.12 -4.87 1.47
C GLY A 63 1.14 -4.11 2.36
N GLY A 64 1.66 -3.20 3.17
CA GLY A 64 0.85 -2.39 4.08
C GLY A 64 0.94 -2.79 5.55
N PHE A 65 2.16 -3.06 6.02
CA PHE A 65 2.44 -3.13 7.45
C PHE A 65 2.91 -1.78 7.94
N ASN A 66 2.22 -1.24 8.94
CA ASN A 66 2.64 -0.04 9.65
C ASN A 66 3.34 -0.49 10.95
N PRO A 67 4.66 -0.40 11.08
CA PRO A 67 5.41 -0.89 12.25
C PRO A 67 5.11 -0.16 13.56
N SER A 68 4.16 0.78 13.56
CA SER A 68 3.72 1.57 14.70
C SER A 68 2.59 0.93 15.52
N GLU A 69 1.94 -0.13 15.02
CA GLU A 69 0.97 -0.92 15.80
C GLU A 69 1.66 -2.22 16.24
N GLY A 70 1.89 -2.34 17.54
CA GLY A 70 2.89 -3.20 18.16
C GLY A 70 2.73 -4.70 17.93
N ASP A 71 3.89 -5.36 18.01
CA ASP A 71 4.16 -6.70 18.55
C ASP A 71 3.53 -7.96 17.93
N ASP A 72 2.56 -7.89 17.03
CA ASP A 72 1.99 -9.12 16.45
C ASP A 72 2.75 -9.59 15.20
N LEU A 73 4.03 -9.96 15.38
CA LEU A 73 4.79 -10.78 14.43
C LEU A 73 4.01 -12.07 14.07
N ALA A 74 3.20 -12.55 15.02
CA ALA A 74 2.29 -13.66 14.87
C ALA A 74 1.18 -13.45 13.82
N ASP A 75 0.84 -12.20 13.47
CA ASP A 75 -0.15 -11.88 12.43
C ASP A 75 0.49 -11.62 11.06
N MET A 76 1.82 -11.44 11.01
CA MET A 76 2.54 -11.20 9.75
C MET A 76 2.64 -12.47 8.89
N THR A 77 2.54 -12.32 7.57
CA THR A 77 2.83 -13.40 6.62
C THR A 77 4.33 -13.67 6.51
N VAL A 78 4.71 -14.83 5.98
CA VAL A 78 6.13 -15.19 5.73
C VAL A 78 6.85 -14.12 4.91
N SER A 79 6.19 -13.56 3.89
CA SER A 79 6.77 -12.51 3.05
C SER A 79 7.00 -11.20 3.83
N GLN A 80 6.07 -10.82 4.70
CA GLN A 80 6.20 -9.62 5.53
C GLN A 80 7.30 -9.78 6.58
N LEU A 81 7.39 -10.94 7.21
CA LEU A 81 8.46 -11.23 8.16
C LEU A 81 9.84 -11.18 7.49
N LYS A 82 9.96 -11.69 6.25
CA LYS A 82 11.21 -11.57 5.47
C LYS A 82 11.57 -10.11 5.17
N ALA A 83 10.61 -9.31 4.71
CA ALA A 83 10.85 -7.89 4.45
C ALA A 83 11.23 -7.11 5.73
N LEU A 84 10.61 -7.46 6.87
CA LEU A 84 10.94 -6.89 8.16
C LEU A 84 12.36 -7.29 8.59
N ALA A 85 12.74 -8.56 8.43
CA ALA A 85 14.08 -9.03 8.72
C ALA A 85 15.13 -8.31 7.85
N GLU A 86 14.89 -8.12 6.55
CA GLU A 86 15.77 -7.32 5.68
C GLU A 86 15.90 -5.87 6.16
N THR A 87 14.79 -5.25 6.55
CA THR A 87 14.75 -3.87 7.07
C THR A 87 15.53 -3.74 8.37
N GLU A 88 15.43 -4.73 9.25
CA GLU A 88 16.11 -4.76 10.54
C GLU A 88 17.53 -5.35 10.46
N ALA A 89 17.97 -5.76 9.26
CA ALA A 89 19.23 -6.46 9.00
C ALA A 89 19.39 -7.74 9.85
N VAL A 90 18.29 -8.47 10.03
CA VAL A 90 18.24 -9.78 10.70
C VAL A 90 18.54 -10.88 9.70
N ASP A 91 19.48 -11.75 10.04
CA ASP A 91 19.77 -12.94 9.25
C ASP A 91 18.73 -14.04 9.56
N LEU A 92 17.99 -14.44 8.53
CA LEU A 92 16.99 -15.51 8.62
C LEU A 92 17.55 -16.89 8.27
N GLY A 93 18.78 -16.98 7.74
CA GLY A 93 19.37 -18.24 7.26
C GLY A 93 18.43 -19.01 6.31
N ASP A 94 18.23 -20.30 6.58
CA ASP A 94 17.34 -21.19 5.82
C ASP A 94 15.89 -21.21 6.37
N ALA A 95 15.49 -20.25 7.20
CA ALA A 95 14.15 -20.22 7.79
C ALA A 95 13.07 -20.02 6.70
N THR A 96 12.22 -21.04 6.55
CA THR A 96 11.11 -21.04 5.58
C THR A 96 9.74 -21.08 6.23
N LYS A 97 9.64 -21.46 7.51
CA LYS A 97 8.39 -21.47 8.25
C LYS A 97 8.20 -20.16 8.98
N LYS A 98 6.95 -19.71 9.06
CA LYS A 98 6.56 -18.49 9.78
C LYS A 98 7.11 -18.45 11.20
N ALA A 99 6.92 -19.52 11.98
CA ALA A 99 7.39 -19.60 13.35
C ALA A 99 8.91 -19.42 13.49
N ASP A 100 9.70 -20.01 12.59
CA ASP A 100 11.16 -19.92 12.60
C ASP A 100 11.62 -18.47 12.29
N ILE A 101 10.93 -17.80 11.36
CA ILE A 101 11.24 -16.42 10.98
C ILE A 101 10.86 -15.45 12.10
N VAL A 102 9.69 -15.63 12.73
CA VAL A 102 9.28 -14.82 13.90
C VAL A 102 10.33 -14.93 15.01
N ALA A 103 10.73 -16.16 15.37
CA ALA A 103 11.71 -16.38 16.42
C ALA A 103 13.07 -15.73 16.12
N ALA A 104 13.52 -15.75 14.86
CA ALA A 104 14.76 -15.09 14.46
C ALA A 104 14.70 -13.55 14.62
N ILE A 105 13.56 -12.95 14.26
CA ILE A 105 13.35 -11.50 14.39
C ILE A 105 13.26 -11.10 15.87
N GLU A 106 12.51 -11.84 16.69
CA GLU A 106 12.41 -11.58 18.13
C GLU A 106 13.78 -11.66 18.80
N LEU A 107 14.54 -12.73 18.52
CA LEU A 107 15.88 -12.92 19.06
C LEU A 107 16.83 -11.77 18.69
N ALA A 108 16.76 -11.29 17.44
CA ALA A 108 17.59 -10.19 16.99
C ALA A 108 17.18 -8.84 17.61
N ARG A 109 15.90 -8.63 17.90
CA ARG A 109 15.41 -7.44 18.61
C ARG A 109 15.81 -7.44 20.08
N GLU A 110 15.72 -8.58 20.75
CA GLU A 110 16.23 -8.75 22.12
C GLU A 110 17.74 -8.43 22.19
N ALA A 111 18.53 -8.98 21.26
CA ALA A 111 19.98 -8.73 21.19
C ALA A 111 20.33 -7.25 20.93
N LYS A 112 19.48 -6.48 20.24
CA LYS A 112 19.67 -5.04 20.02
C LYS A 112 19.31 -4.17 21.22
N THR A 113 18.49 -4.67 22.15
CA THR A 113 18.01 -3.88 23.28
C THR A 113 18.96 -3.94 24.48
N GLU A 114 19.87 -4.92 24.51
CA GLU A 114 20.92 -5.05 25.53
C GLU A 114 22.31 -4.49 25.11
N GLY A 115 22.40 -3.77 23.98
CA GLY A 115 23.64 -3.22 23.40
C GLY A 115 23.88 -1.73 23.64
#